data_AF-A0A5C8G484-F1
#
_entry.id   AF-A0A5C8G484-F1
#
_cell.length_a   1.000
_cell.length_b   1.000
_cell.length_c   1.000
_cell.angle_alpha   90.00
_cell.angle_beta   90.00
_cell.angle_gamma   90.00
#
_symmetry.space_group_name_H-M   'P 1'
#
loop_
_entity.id
_entity.type
_entity.pdbx_description
1 polymer ?
#
loop_
_entity_poly.entity_id
_entity_poly.type
_entity_poly.pdbx_seq_one_letter_code
_entity_poly.pdbx_strand_id
1 'polypeptide(L)'
;MSKFLLLISFICIIFFNSCGYNSYDATSSRNNFYVMRMKEGTSQYIDTVNVNLIGETEHLLIYGEKGYNVNYNYVSYVAKKFEDGYNSLINIYGNHTDVDKNGKIIIMLIKINDNIYDGSVVMGYFLPSDLIYGDFNNAEILYMDINLLNASPQLIVGTVLHEFQHLINFNVNYIQKGKDMSLWLNESLSESTSILFDTYTANTRIKEFNNINYYCFYTWDLPYPYNLIFANYPSASVFMNWLYQKNNRNESVFRNIAHSSESEDYKKVLNSVLDLGIGSYWDEVLTNWIDGVKKRQVNGAKINNWTNSSASLYPGALVYGDSKIQVNSNTYLGDKPEAITVNVSEVSSVSVRSINSKNSINLQTTQKPKYIDLVFDKDGKIKKY
;
A
#
# COMPACT_ATOMS: atom_id res chain seq x y z
N MET A 1 -36.48 -3.80 -63.19
CA MET A 1 -35.80 -4.74 -62.28
C MET A 1 -34.62 -4.00 -61.66
N SER A 2 -34.59 -3.91 -60.33
CA SER A 2 -33.47 -3.46 -59.46
C SER A 2 -33.06 -1.98 -59.55
N LYS A 3 -32.93 -1.19 -58.48
CA LYS A 3 -33.27 -1.27 -57.05
C LYS A 3 -33.18 0.17 -56.51
N PHE A 4 -34.07 0.47 -55.58
CA PHE A 4 -34.14 1.66 -54.72
C PHE A 4 -32.77 2.11 -54.15
N LEU A 5 -32.55 3.42 -54.05
CA LEU A 5 -31.77 4.04 -52.98
C LEU A 5 -32.34 5.44 -52.70
N LEU A 6 -33.23 5.47 -51.71
CA LEU A 6 -33.88 6.65 -51.16
C LEU A 6 -32.97 7.17 -50.04
N LEU A 7 -32.30 8.29 -50.27
CA LEU A 7 -31.48 8.97 -49.27
C LEU A 7 -32.43 9.77 -48.37
N ILE A 8 -32.96 9.13 -47.32
CA ILE A 8 -33.72 9.81 -46.27
C ILE A 8 -32.72 10.48 -45.34
N SER A 9 -32.66 11.81 -45.40
CA SER A 9 -32.01 12.66 -44.39
C SER A 9 -32.81 12.55 -43.09
N PHE A 10 -32.34 11.70 -42.17
CA PHE A 10 -32.74 11.77 -40.77
C PHE A 10 -31.91 12.85 -40.09
N ILE A 11 -32.53 14.01 -39.89
CA ILE A 11 -32.06 15.02 -38.94
C ILE A 11 -32.23 14.39 -37.55
N CYS A 12 -31.17 13.78 -37.04
CA CYS A 12 -31.06 13.45 -35.63
C CYS A 12 -30.83 14.76 -34.85
N ILE A 13 -31.93 15.36 -34.41
CA ILE A 13 -31.90 16.27 -33.25
C ILE A 13 -31.50 15.39 -32.06
N ILE A 14 -30.21 15.33 -31.78
CA ILE A 14 -29.71 14.83 -30.51
C ILE A 14 -30.14 15.86 -29.49
N PHE A 15 -31.23 15.58 -28.79
CA PHE A 15 -31.48 16.16 -27.48
C PHE A 15 -30.29 15.77 -26.61
N PHE A 16 -29.41 16.73 -26.34
CA PHE A 16 -28.55 16.68 -25.17
C PHE A 16 -29.48 16.67 -23.96
N ASN A 17 -29.94 15.47 -23.58
CA ASN A 17 -30.30 15.22 -22.20
C ASN A 17 -29.00 15.42 -21.42
N SER A 18 -28.87 16.63 -20.91
CA SER A 18 -28.12 16.95 -19.71
C SER A 18 -28.55 15.98 -18.62
N CYS A 19 -27.94 14.79 -18.60
CA CYS A 19 -27.67 14.13 -17.34
C CYS A 19 -26.70 15.08 -16.66
N GLY A 20 -27.22 15.87 -15.73
CA GLY A 20 -26.40 16.71 -14.87
C GLY A 20 -25.37 15.84 -14.19
N TYR A 21 -24.16 15.82 -14.74
CA TYR A 21 -22.98 15.55 -13.94
C TYR A 21 -22.99 16.66 -12.90
N ASN A 22 -23.13 16.28 -11.63
CA ASN A 22 -22.79 17.17 -10.53
C ASN A 22 -21.26 17.34 -10.53
N SER A 23 -20.71 17.97 -11.56
CA SER A 23 -19.34 18.47 -11.56
C SER A 23 -19.35 19.67 -10.63
N TYR A 24 -18.96 19.46 -9.38
CA TYR A 24 -18.99 20.52 -8.39
C TYR A 24 -17.90 21.55 -8.64
N ASP A 25 -18.31 22.82 -8.61
CA ASP A 25 -17.45 23.99 -8.77
C ASP A 25 -16.43 24.08 -7.62
N ALA A 26 -15.15 24.11 -7.99
CA ALA A 26 -13.99 23.98 -7.10
C ALA A 26 -13.55 25.35 -6.53
N THR A 27 -14.49 26.14 -6.01
CA THR A 27 -14.17 27.48 -5.48
C THR A 27 -14.19 27.52 -3.96
N SER A 28 -13.00 27.41 -3.37
CA SER A 28 -12.52 28.18 -2.19
C SER A 28 -13.54 28.60 -1.13
N SER A 29 -14.05 27.62 -0.37
CA SER A 29 -14.35 27.65 1.09
C SER A 29 -15.27 26.47 1.42
N ARG A 30 -14.85 25.25 1.08
CA ARG A 30 -15.63 24.06 1.44
C ARG A 30 -15.37 23.73 2.89
N ASN A 31 -16.37 23.97 3.72
CA ASN A 31 -16.42 23.35 5.04
C ASN A 31 -16.96 21.92 4.97
N ASN A 32 -17.36 21.42 3.78
CA ASN A 32 -17.94 20.09 3.58
C ASN A 32 -17.11 19.28 2.58
N PHE A 33 -16.74 18.06 2.97
CA PHE A 33 -15.99 17.13 2.14
C PHE A 33 -16.69 15.77 2.10
N TYR A 34 -16.57 15.09 0.97
CA TYR A 34 -16.90 13.67 0.91
C TYR A 34 -15.76 12.85 1.46
N VAL A 35 -16.08 11.79 2.20
CA VAL A 35 -15.10 10.91 2.83
C VAL A 35 -15.54 9.46 2.70
N MET A 36 -14.57 8.56 2.72
CA MET A 36 -14.80 7.13 2.94
C MET A 36 -14.67 6.79 4.42
N ARG A 37 -15.70 6.16 4.99
CA ARG A 37 -15.69 5.61 6.34
C ARG A 37 -15.68 4.09 6.33
N MET A 38 -15.19 3.51 7.41
CA MET A 38 -14.99 2.07 7.58
C MET A 38 -15.92 1.54 8.66
N LYS A 39 -16.75 0.56 8.29
CA LYS A 39 -17.48 -0.29 9.22
C LYS A 39 -16.58 -1.43 9.70
N GLU A 40 -17.09 -2.26 10.59
CA GLU A 40 -16.41 -3.49 11.01
C GLU A 40 -15.91 -4.30 9.81
N GLY A 41 -14.62 -4.67 9.83
CA GLY A 41 -13.94 -5.30 8.70
C GLY A 41 -13.39 -4.31 7.67
N THR A 42 -13.46 -4.65 6.38
CA THR A 42 -13.04 -3.80 5.24
C THR A 42 -14.25 -3.24 4.47
N SER A 43 -15.42 -3.20 5.09
CA SER A 43 -16.63 -2.65 4.47
C SER A 43 -16.61 -1.12 4.55
N GLN A 44 -16.69 -0.46 3.40
CA GLN A 44 -16.63 0.99 3.28
C GLN A 44 -17.98 1.63 2.93
N TYR A 45 -18.16 2.91 3.27
CA TYR A 45 -19.29 3.73 2.80
C TYR A 45 -18.89 5.20 2.66
N ILE A 46 -19.55 5.92 1.75
CA ILE A 46 -19.35 7.35 1.54
C ILE A 46 -20.18 8.13 2.58
N ASP A 47 -19.57 9.16 3.16
CA ASP A 47 -20.22 10.14 4.04
C ASP A 47 -19.83 11.57 3.65
N THR A 48 -20.51 12.57 4.22
CA THR A 48 -20.14 13.99 4.12
C THR A 48 -19.81 14.55 5.50
N VAL A 49 -18.62 15.15 5.64
CA VAL A 49 -18.15 15.71 6.91
C VAL A 49 -18.06 17.22 6.85
N ASN A 50 -18.36 17.85 7.98
CA ASN A 50 -18.02 19.26 8.18
C ASN A 50 -16.65 19.38 8.84
N VAL A 51 -15.81 20.32 8.39
CA VAL A 51 -14.43 20.47 8.88
C VAL A 51 -14.08 21.91 9.25
N ASN A 52 -13.00 22.07 10.01
CA ASN A 52 -12.34 23.35 10.28
C ASN A 52 -10.86 23.27 9.87
N LEU A 53 -10.31 24.35 9.30
CA LEU A 53 -8.86 24.49 9.15
C LEU A 53 -8.24 24.63 10.54
N ILE A 54 -7.26 23.79 10.86
CA ILE A 54 -6.62 23.67 12.18
C ILE A 54 -5.10 23.73 12.12
N GLY A 55 -4.53 23.78 10.92
CA GLY A 55 -3.10 23.96 10.69
C GLY A 55 -2.81 24.29 9.24
N GLU A 56 -1.70 24.98 9.01
CA GLU A 56 -1.19 25.31 7.69
C GLU A 56 0.34 25.40 7.79
N THR A 57 1.03 24.87 6.77
CA THR A 57 2.49 24.93 6.62
C THR A 57 2.83 25.32 5.18
N GLU A 58 4.08 25.17 4.74
CA GLU A 58 4.47 25.48 3.36
C GLU A 58 3.70 24.61 2.35
N HIS A 59 3.65 23.29 2.57
CA HIS A 59 3.07 22.32 1.66
C HIS A 59 1.74 21.73 2.13
N LEU A 60 1.23 22.10 3.32
CA LEU A 60 -0.01 21.53 3.87
C LEU A 60 -1.09 22.54 4.21
N LEU A 61 -2.34 22.11 4.00
CA LEU A 61 -3.51 22.53 4.76
C LEU A 61 -3.96 21.36 5.63
N ILE A 62 -4.33 21.61 6.89
CA ILE A 62 -4.77 20.56 7.80
C ILE A 62 -6.16 20.87 8.30
N TYR A 63 -7.09 19.97 8.01
CA TYR A 63 -8.49 20.09 8.41
C TYR A 63 -8.85 19.02 9.44
N GLY A 64 -9.69 19.39 10.41
CA GLY A 64 -10.24 18.47 11.41
C GLY A 64 -11.76 18.44 11.37
N GLU A 65 -12.33 17.23 11.48
CA GLU A 65 -13.77 17.00 11.55
C GLU A 65 -14.41 17.74 12.74
N LYS A 66 -15.47 18.52 12.48
CA LYS A 66 -16.22 19.22 13.52
C LYS A 66 -16.86 18.23 14.48
N GLY A 67 -16.79 18.55 15.78
CA GLY A 67 -17.34 17.71 16.84
C GLY A 67 -16.33 16.72 17.44
N TYR A 68 -15.13 16.61 16.88
CA TYR A 68 -14.05 15.80 17.42
C TYR A 68 -12.97 16.66 18.09
N ASN A 69 -12.39 16.12 19.16
CA ASN A 69 -11.26 16.75 19.83
C ASN A 69 -9.98 16.50 19.03
N VAL A 70 -9.20 17.56 18.83
CA VAL A 70 -7.89 17.48 18.16
C VAL A 70 -6.82 17.99 19.11
N ASN A 71 -5.76 17.20 19.30
CA ASN A 71 -4.57 17.68 19.99
C ASN A 71 -3.67 18.45 19.01
N TYR A 72 -3.68 19.78 19.10
CA TYR A 72 -2.90 20.66 18.22
C TYR A 72 -1.38 20.45 18.31
N ASN A 73 -0.84 19.96 19.44
CA ASN A 73 0.58 19.62 19.51
C ASN A 73 0.92 18.42 18.63
N TYR A 74 -0.01 17.46 18.52
CA TYR A 74 0.16 16.29 17.64
C TYR A 74 -0.03 16.66 16.18
N VAL A 75 -0.96 17.57 15.87
CA VAL A 75 -1.08 18.17 14.53
C VAL A 75 0.24 18.81 14.10
N SER A 76 0.79 19.70 14.93
CA SER A 76 2.07 20.36 14.64
C SER A 76 3.23 19.37 14.50
N TYR A 77 3.24 18.29 15.29
CA TYR A 77 4.24 17.23 15.17
C TYR A 77 4.15 16.50 13.82
N VAL A 78 2.95 16.08 13.42
CA VAL A 78 2.71 15.41 12.12
C VAL A 78 3.07 16.34 10.97
N ALA A 79 2.59 17.59 11.02
CA ALA A 79 2.88 18.59 9.99
C ALA A 79 4.39 18.81 9.82
N LYS A 80 5.12 18.97 10.93
CA LYS A 80 6.58 19.13 10.88
C LYS A 80 7.24 17.90 10.24
N LYS A 81 6.82 16.69 10.59
CA LYS A 81 7.41 15.46 10.05
C LYS A 81 7.15 15.30 8.56
N PHE A 82 5.97 15.71 8.09
CA PHE A 82 5.68 15.78 6.67
C PHE A 82 6.63 16.76 5.95
N GLU A 83 6.73 17.99 6.45
CA GLU A 83 7.60 19.02 5.86
C GLU A 83 9.08 18.59 5.83
N ASP A 84 9.57 17.96 6.89
CA ASP A 84 10.93 17.42 6.96
C ASP A 84 11.20 16.37 5.86
N GLY A 85 10.17 15.61 5.45
CA GLY A 85 10.28 14.53 4.47
C GLY A 85 9.90 14.91 3.03
N TYR A 86 9.13 15.99 2.84
CA TYR A 86 8.50 16.35 1.56
C TYR A 86 9.48 16.37 0.39
N ASN A 87 10.57 17.14 0.50
CA ASN A 87 11.55 17.28 -0.59
C ASN A 87 12.20 15.94 -0.97
N SER A 88 12.50 15.09 0.02
CA SER A 88 13.06 13.75 -0.27
C SER A 88 12.04 12.86 -0.95
N LEU A 89 10.76 12.87 -0.52
CA LEU A 89 9.70 12.10 -1.17
C LEU A 89 9.50 12.50 -2.63
N ILE A 90 9.48 13.81 -2.91
CA ILE A 90 9.42 14.33 -4.29
C ILE A 90 10.63 13.86 -5.11
N ASN A 91 11.84 13.97 -4.55
CA ASN A 91 13.06 13.59 -5.25
C ASN A 91 13.17 12.09 -5.54
N ILE A 92 12.57 11.24 -4.71
CA ILE A 92 12.64 9.78 -4.86
C ILE A 92 11.52 9.27 -5.77
N TYR A 93 10.30 9.78 -5.62
CA TYR A 93 9.10 9.20 -6.25
C TYR A 93 8.51 10.04 -7.39
N GLY A 94 8.84 11.34 -7.43
CA GLY A 94 8.32 12.30 -8.41
C GLY A 94 7.34 13.30 -7.83
N ASN A 95 6.73 14.10 -8.70
CA ASN A 95 5.81 15.16 -8.30
C ASN A 95 4.39 14.63 -8.06
N HIS A 96 3.62 15.29 -7.19
CA HIS A 96 2.17 15.14 -7.12
C HIS A 96 1.44 16.11 -8.08
N THR A 97 0.12 16.03 -8.13
CA THR A 97 -0.77 16.96 -8.86
C THR A 97 -1.08 18.22 -8.03
N ASP A 98 -1.79 19.19 -8.60
CA ASP A 98 -2.39 20.33 -7.88
C ASP A 98 -3.75 20.64 -8.51
N VAL A 99 -4.73 19.75 -8.25
CA VAL A 99 -6.02 19.73 -8.97
C VAL A 99 -6.86 20.96 -8.64
N ASP A 100 -6.88 21.39 -7.37
CA ASP A 100 -7.61 22.56 -6.92
C ASP A 100 -6.82 23.87 -7.02
N LYS A 101 -5.55 23.80 -7.44
CA LYS A 101 -4.63 24.93 -7.65
C LYS A 101 -4.34 25.72 -6.38
N ASN A 102 -4.40 25.07 -5.22
CA ASN A 102 -4.07 25.71 -3.95
C ASN A 102 -2.56 25.60 -3.62
N GLY A 103 -1.81 24.75 -4.34
CA GLY A 103 -0.37 24.54 -4.18
C GLY A 103 0.05 23.74 -2.94
N LYS A 104 -0.89 23.06 -2.29
CA LYS A 104 -0.74 22.36 -1.01
C LYS A 104 -1.49 21.03 -1.02
N ILE A 105 -1.05 20.12 -0.16
CA ILE A 105 -1.74 18.87 0.13
C ILE A 105 -2.63 19.06 1.36
N ILE A 106 -3.81 18.46 1.35
CA ILE A 106 -4.74 18.48 2.47
C ILE A 106 -4.52 17.24 3.33
N ILE A 107 -4.18 17.41 4.60
CA ILE A 107 -4.36 16.36 5.61
C ILE A 107 -5.74 16.51 6.23
N MET A 108 -6.57 15.48 6.08
CA MET A 108 -7.96 15.45 6.56
C MET A 108 -8.08 14.53 7.77
N LEU A 109 -8.17 15.11 8.97
CA LEU A 109 -8.33 14.39 10.23
C LEU A 109 -9.81 14.12 10.52
N ILE A 110 -10.25 12.87 10.30
CA ILE A 110 -11.65 12.45 10.43
C ILE A 110 -11.75 11.18 11.28
N LYS A 111 -12.95 10.86 11.78
CA LYS A 111 -13.20 9.53 12.35
C LYS A 111 -13.37 8.52 11.21
N ILE A 112 -12.32 7.76 10.88
CA ILE A 112 -12.39 6.78 9.78
C ILE A 112 -13.16 5.54 10.24
N ASN A 113 -12.84 5.04 11.44
CA ASN A 113 -13.33 3.75 11.92
C ASN A 113 -14.57 3.93 12.79
N ASP A 114 -15.69 3.28 12.44
CA ASP A 114 -16.93 3.33 13.24
C ASP A 114 -16.73 2.71 14.64
N ASN A 115 -16.06 1.54 14.67
CA ASN A 115 -15.72 0.77 15.86
C ASN A 115 -14.27 0.23 15.77
N ILE A 116 -13.56 0.14 16.89
CA ILE A 116 -12.16 -0.31 16.96
C ILE A 116 -12.05 -1.78 17.48
N TYR A 117 -13.18 -2.48 17.69
CA TYR A 117 -13.20 -3.81 18.28
C TYR A 117 -13.20 -4.94 17.23
N ASP A 118 -12.35 -5.96 17.46
CA ASP A 118 -12.25 -7.25 16.74
C ASP A 118 -12.13 -7.21 15.20
N GLY A 119 -11.28 -6.33 14.68
CA GLY A 119 -10.96 -6.28 13.25
C GLY A 119 -9.63 -5.60 12.91
N SER A 120 -9.42 -5.36 11.61
CA SER A 120 -8.36 -4.46 11.16
C SER A 120 -8.77 -3.00 11.41
N VAL A 121 -7.82 -2.16 11.83
CA VAL A 121 -8.04 -0.73 12.05
C VAL A 121 -7.35 0.03 10.93
N VAL A 122 -8.11 0.85 10.20
CA VAL A 122 -7.58 1.67 9.12
C VAL A 122 -6.94 2.92 9.72
N MET A 123 -5.64 3.11 9.49
CA MET A 123 -4.90 4.25 10.03
C MET A 123 -5.16 5.53 9.24
N GLY A 124 -5.22 5.38 7.93
CA GLY A 124 -5.43 6.44 6.95
C GLY A 124 -5.59 5.84 5.57
N TYR A 125 -5.85 6.71 4.59
CA TYR A 125 -5.89 6.34 3.19
C TYR A 125 -5.71 7.55 2.27
N PHE A 126 -5.23 7.28 1.07
CA PHE A 126 -5.36 8.12 -0.11
C PHE A 126 -6.46 7.56 -1.03
N LEU A 127 -7.30 8.45 -1.57
CA LEU A 127 -8.37 8.08 -2.50
C LEU A 127 -8.11 8.67 -3.90
N PRO A 128 -7.76 7.84 -4.90
CA PRO A 128 -7.40 8.32 -6.23
C PRO A 128 -8.49 9.15 -6.95
N SER A 129 -9.77 8.86 -6.66
CA SER A 129 -10.90 9.63 -7.18
C SER A 129 -10.88 11.11 -6.78
N ASP A 130 -10.17 11.48 -5.71
CA ASP A 130 -9.99 12.89 -5.37
C ASP A 130 -9.16 13.65 -6.42
N LEU A 131 -8.30 12.96 -7.17
CA LEU A 131 -7.48 13.58 -8.22
C LEU A 131 -8.14 13.55 -9.60
N ILE A 132 -9.30 12.92 -9.74
CA ILE A 132 -10.03 12.83 -11.02
C ILE A 132 -11.11 13.91 -11.03
N TYR A 133 -10.97 14.85 -11.96
CA TYR A 133 -11.90 15.98 -12.07
C TYR A 133 -13.36 15.53 -12.21
N GLY A 134 -14.18 15.92 -11.25
CA GLY A 134 -15.62 15.64 -11.18
C GLY A 134 -15.99 14.31 -10.53
N ASP A 135 -15.03 13.54 -10.00
CA ASP A 135 -15.30 12.24 -9.40
C ASP A 135 -15.53 12.31 -7.88
N PHE A 136 -14.62 12.94 -7.12
CA PHE A 136 -14.78 13.11 -5.66
C PHE A 136 -14.55 14.57 -5.18
N ASN A 137 -13.49 14.87 -4.42
CA ASN A 137 -13.27 16.24 -3.89
C ASN A 137 -12.41 17.16 -4.78
N ASN A 138 -11.82 16.66 -5.88
CA ASN A 138 -10.97 17.44 -6.80
C ASN A 138 -9.76 18.09 -6.11
N ALA A 139 -9.06 17.39 -5.20
CA ALA A 139 -7.94 17.94 -4.43
C ALA A 139 -6.97 16.85 -3.96
N GLU A 140 -5.74 17.21 -3.64
CA GLU A 140 -4.74 16.32 -3.05
C GLU A 140 -5.05 16.07 -1.57
N ILE A 141 -5.85 15.03 -1.25
CA ILE A 141 -6.27 14.74 0.13
C ILE A 141 -5.65 13.44 0.66
N LEU A 142 -5.08 13.51 1.86
CA LEU A 142 -4.64 12.38 2.68
C LEU A 142 -5.54 12.28 3.93
N TYR A 143 -6.29 11.20 4.06
CA TYR A 143 -7.22 11.01 5.17
C TYR A 143 -6.56 10.25 6.31
N MET A 144 -6.70 10.74 7.54
CA MET A 144 -6.10 10.11 8.73
C MET A 144 -7.11 9.99 9.86
N ASP A 145 -7.05 8.89 10.61
CA ASP A 145 -7.96 8.68 11.74
C ASP A 145 -7.62 9.60 12.92
N ILE A 146 -8.58 10.45 13.29
CA ILE A 146 -8.44 11.45 14.35
C ILE A 146 -8.24 10.83 15.75
N ASN A 147 -8.80 9.64 16.00
CA ASN A 147 -8.64 8.97 17.29
C ASN A 147 -7.22 8.39 17.40
N LEU A 148 -6.70 7.85 16.30
CA LEU A 148 -5.32 7.36 16.23
C LEU A 148 -4.30 8.50 16.31
N LEU A 149 -4.57 9.68 15.73
CA LEU A 149 -3.72 10.85 15.96
C LEU A 149 -3.58 11.16 17.45
N ASN A 150 -4.70 11.15 18.18
CA ASN A 150 -4.71 11.46 19.61
C ASN A 150 -4.12 10.33 20.47
N ALA A 151 -4.16 9.08 20.00
CA ALA A 151 -3.63 7.92 20.73
C ALA A 151 -2.14 7.64 20.44
N SER A 152 -1.71 7.81 19.18
CA SER A 152 -0.37 7.49 18.70
C SER A 152 0.00 8.34 17.48
N PRO A 153 0.43 9.59 17.69
CA PRO A 153 0.78 10.49 16.58
C PRO A 153 1.97 10.00 15.75
N GLN A 154 2.83 9.13 16.31
CA GLN A 154 3.94 8.52 15.56
C GLN A 154 3.43 7.54 14.48
N LEU A 155 2.36 6.79 14.76
CA LEU A 155 1.71 5.95 13.73
C LEU A 155 1.17 6.81 12.59
N ILE A 156 0.50 7.92 12.92
CA ILE A 156 -0.03 8.84 11.91
C ILE A 156 1.09 9.48 11.08
N VAL A 157 2.25 9.79 11.65
CA VAL A 157 3.41 10.24 10.85
C VAL A 157 3.77 9.22 9.78
N GLY A 158 3.95 7.95 10.16
CA GLY A 158 4.25 6.87 9.20
C GLY A 158 3.20 6.78 8.10
N THR A 159 1.92 6.75 8.47
CA THR A 159 0.80 6.66 7.53
C THR A 159 0.71 7.86 6.60
N VAL A 160 0.89 9.10 7.08
CA VAL A 160 0.86 10.29 6.20
C VAL A 160 1.93 10.20 5.10
N LEU A 161 3.16 9.78 5.44
CA LEU A 161 4.23 9.66 4.46
C LEU A 161 3.99 8.50 3.48
N HIS A 162 3.43 7.39 3.99
CA HIS A 162 3.00 6.23 3.20
C HIS A 162 1.93 6.61 2.17
N GLU A 163 0.86 7.27 2.60
CA GLU A 163 -0.23 7.70 1.73
C GLU A 163 0.19 8.80 0.75
N PHE A 164 1.14 9.66 1.14
CA PHE A 164 1.70 10.64 0.21
C PHE A 164 2.48 9.97 -0.92
N GLN A 165 3.18 8.85 -0.66
CA GLN A 165 3.79 8.05 -1.73
C GLN A 165 2.71 7.54 -2.69
N HIS A 166 1.58 7.03 -2.20
CA HIS A 166 0.49 6.55 -3.05
C HIS A 166 -0.07 7.65 -3.94
N LEU A 167 -0.24 8.85 -3.40
CA LEU A 167 -0.67 10.03 -4.13
C LEU A 167 0.30 10.37 -5.27
N ILE A 168 1.60 10.46 -4.98
CA ILE A 168 2.65 10.69 -6.01
C ILE A 168 2.63 9.57 -7.05
N ASN A 169 2.54 8.31 -6.60
CA ASN A 169 2.56 7.15 -7.48
C ASN A 169 1.37 7.15 -8.45
N PHE A 170 0.18 7.53 -7.98
CA PHE A 170 -1.00 7.64 -8.84
C PHE A 170 -0.82 8.72 -9.91
N ASN A 171 -0.24 9.88 -9.56
CA ASN A 171 0.10 10.89 -10.56
C ASN A 171 1.10 10.35 -11.60
N VAL A 172 2.24 9.85 -11.14
CA VAL A 172 3.37 9.46 -12.00
C VAL A 172 3.04 8.26 -12.89
N ASN A 173 2.26 7.30 -12.40
CA ASN A 173 1.98 6.07 -13.15
C ASN A 173 0.59 6.08 -13.81
N TYR A 174 -0.47 6.44 -13.09
CA TYR A 174 -1.80 6.44 -13.68
C TYR A 174 -2.09 7.71 -14.49
N ILE A 175 -2.01 8.90 -13.88
CA ILE A 175 -2.40 10.16 -14.55
C ILE A 175 -1.48 10.46 -15.73
N GLN A 176 -0.15 10.37 -15.54
CA GLN A 176 0.82 10.74 -16.56
C GLN A 176 1.06 9.62 -17.60
N LYS A 177 1.06 8.35 -17.20
CA LYS A 177 1.43 7.23 -18.08
C LYS A 177 0.24 6.33 -18.45
N GLY A 178 -0.94 6.51 -17.85
CA GLY A 178 -2.13 5.73 -18.13
C GLY A 178 -2.08 4.29 -17.60
N LYS A 179 -1.18 3.96 -16.67
CA LYS A 179 -1.00 2.59 -16.16
C LYS A 179 -0.73 2.56 -14.67
N ASP A 180 -1.57 1.87 -13.94
CA ASP A 180 -1.34 1.57 -12.51
C ASP A 180 -0.08 0.72 -12.30
N MET A 181 0.66 1.05 -11.25
CA MET A 181 1.66 0.16 -10.66
C MET A 181 0.95 -1.03 -9.97
N SER A 182 1.56 -2.21 -10.01
CA SER A 182 1.09 -3.36 -9.25
C SER A 182 0.94 -3.04 -7.76
N LEU A 183 -0.08 -3.63 -7.12
CA LEU A 183 -0.35 -3.40 -5.70
C LEU A 183 0.89 -3.65 -4.84
N TRP A 184 1.59 -4.76 -5.09
CA TRP A 184 2.75 -5.14 -4.31
C TRP A 184 3.90 -4.12 -4.39
N LEU A 185 4.17 -3.57 -5.57
CA LEU A 185 5.27 -2.63 -5.75
C LEU A 185 4.89 -1.25 -5.20
N ASN A 186 3.63 -0.86 -5.39
CA ASN A 186 3.08 0.36 -4.81
C ASN A 186 3.23 0.34 -3.28
N GLU A 187 2.73 -0.71 -2.62
CA GLU A 187 2.83 -0.89 -1.16
C GLU A 187 4.28 -1.01 -0.69
N SER A 188 5.15 -1.70 -1.45
CA SER A 188 6.57 -1.80 -1.09
C SER A 188 7.26 -0.44 -1.13
N LEU A 189 7.04 0.38 -2.16
CA LEU A 189 7.60 1.73 -2.22
C LEU A 189 7.02 2.63 -1.11
N SER A 190 5.74 2.50 -0.78
CA SER A 190 5.17 3.21 0.38
C SER A 190 5.78 2.79 1.71
N GLU A 191 5.99 1.49 1.95
CA GLU A 191 6.68 0.98 3.14
C GLU A 191 8.12 1.51 3.25
N SER A 192 8.75 1.82 2.12
CA SER A 192 10.09 2.41 2.12
C SER A 192 10.15 3.86 2.65
N THR A 193 9.02 4.57 2.69
CA THR A 193 8.93 5.88 3.36
C THR A 193 9.18 5.76 4.87
N SER A 194 8.63 4.73 5.52
CA SER A 194 8.84 4.48 6.94
C SER A 194 10.30 4.19 7.25
N ILE A 195 11.00 3.47 6.37
CA ILE A 195 12.43 3.17 6.53
C ILE A 195 13.29 4.45 6.53
N LEU A 196 12.92 5.42 5.69
CA LEU A 196 13.66 6.66 5.53
C LEU A 196 13.32 7.70 6.60
N PHE A 197 12.04 7.80 6.99
CA PHE A 197 11.52 8.96 7.71
C PHE A 197 10.82 8.64 9.04
N ASP A 198 10.41 7.39 9.27
CA ASP A 198 9.75 6.98 10.51
C ASP A 198 10.22 5.63 11.07
N THR A 199 11.20 5.71 11.97
CA THR A 199 11.74 4.53 12.65
C THR A 199 10.71 3.82 13.53
N TYR A 200 9.62 4.48 13.95
CA TYR A 200 8.58 3.83 14.76
C TYR A 200 7.83 2.77 13.94
N THR A 201 7.32 3.15 12.77
CA THR A 201 6.61 2.23 11.87
C THR A 201 7.53 1.13 11.37
N ALA A 202 8.75 1.46 10.94
CA ALA A 202 9.74 0.46 10.52
C ALA A 202 10.03 -0.59 11.62
N ASN A 203 10.16 -0.17 12.88
CA ASN A 203 10.36 -1.09 14.01
C ASN A 203 9.11 -1.94 14.31
N THR A 204 7.92 -1.40 14.10
CA THR A 204 6.66 -2.15 14.26
C THR A 204 6.55 -3.24 13.19
N ARG A 205 6.86 -2.93 11.93
CA ARG A 205 6.93 -3.91 10.84
C ARG A 205 7.97 -5.00 11.09
N ILE A 206 9.13 -4.67 11.65
CA ILE A 206 10.13 -5.68 12.07
C ILE A 206 9.57 -6.61 13.16
N LYS A 207 8.82 -6.09 14.15
CA LYS A 207 8.18 -6.93 15.18
C LYS A 207 7.15 -7.89 14.56
N GLU A 208 6.36 -7.41 13.60
CA GLU A 208 5.40 -8.23 12.85
C GLU A 208 6.10 -9.31 12.02
N PHE A 209 7.15 -8.93 11.27
CA PHE A 209 7.99 -9.84 10.49
C PHE A 209 8.60 -10.95 11.36
N ASN A 210 9.00 -10.62 12.57
CA ASN A 210 9.59 -11.57 13.51
C ASN A 210 8.59 -12.57 14.09
N ASN A 211 7.28 -12.38 13.85
CA ASN A 211 6.19 -13.24 14.30
C ASN A 211 5.57 -14.08 13.16
N ILE A 212 6.14 -14.03 11.95
CA ILE A 212 5.73 -14.85 10.80
C ILE A 212 6.84 -15.82 10.40
N ASN A 213 6.46 -16.90 9.73
CA ASN A 213 7.39 -17.88 9.13
C ASN A 213 7.06 -18.19 7.66
N TYR A 214 6.17 -17.38 7.07
CA TYR A 214 5.82 -17.36 5.66
C TYR A 214 6.07 -15.94 5.15
N TYR A 215 6.98 -15.79 4.20
CA TYR A 215 7.43 -14.48 3.73
C TYR A 215 6.93 -14.26 2.32
N CYS A 216 6.20 -13.17 2.09
CA CYS A 216 5.69 -12.85 0.76
C CYS A 216 5.36 -11.37 0.73
N PHE A 217 6.04 -10.57 -0.09
CA PHE A 217 5.64 -9.19 -0.36
C PHE A 217 4.99 -9.05 -1.74
N TYR A 218 4.92 -10.12 -2.55
CA TYR A 218 4.61 -10.04 -3.98
C TYR A 218 3.15 -10.38 -4.31
N THR A 219 2.60 -11.44 -3.71
CA THR A 219 1.18 -11.82 -3.89
C THR A 219 0.35 -11.34 -2.71
N TRP A 220 -0.59 -10.43 -2.98
CA TRP A 220 -1.47 -9.81 -1.98
C TRP A 220 -2.91 -10.33 -2.06
N ASP A 221 -3.39 -10.71 -3.27
CA ASP A 221 -4.70 -11.35 -3.46
C ASP A 221 -4.61 -12.86 -3.33
N LEU A 222 -4.79 -13.33 -2.10
CA LEU A 222 -4.66 -14.74 -1.73
C LEU A 222 -6.01 -15.34 -1.33
N PRO A 223 -6.37 -16.52 -1.88
CA PRO A 223 -7.62 -17.16 -1.53
C PRO A 223 -7.61 -17.60 -0.05
N TYR A 224 -8.80 -17.61 0.55
CA TYR A 224 -9.03 -18.20 1.87
C TYR A 224 -8.46 -19.64 1.94
N PRO A 225 -7.84 -20.06 3.06
CA PRO A 225 -7.74 -19.39 4.37
C PRO A 225 -6.51 -18.49 4.51
N TYR A 226 -5.80 -18.20 3.42
CA TYR A 226 -4.46 -17.62 3.52
C TYR A 226 -4.50 -16.14 3.89
N ASN A 227 -5.36 -15.29 3.29
CA ASN A 227 -5.47 -13.84 3.56
C ASN A 227 -4.25 -13.27 4.34
N LEU A 228 -3.09 -13.29 3.67
CA LEU A 228 -1.79 -13.07 4.28
C LEU A 228 -1.38 -11.60 4.23
N ILE A 229 -2.33 -10.67 4.22
CA ILE A 229 -2.02 -9.23 4.26
C ILE A 229 -1.03 -8.89 5.40
N PHE A 230 -1.09 -9.65 6.49
CA PHE A 230 -0.21 -9.51 7.65
C PHE A 230 1.16 -10.17 7.50
N ALA A 231 1.38 -10.98 6.47
CA ALA A 231 2.73 -11.35 6.02
C ALA A 231 3.25 -10.34 5.00
N ASN A 232 2.36 -9.71 4.22
CA ASN A 232 2.72 -8.83 3.11
C ASN A 232 3.41 -7.54 3.54
N TYR A 233 2.73 -6.70 4.33
CA TYR A 233 3.31 -5.45 4.83
C TYR A 233 4.66 -5.64 5.55
N PRO A 234 4.80 -6.53 6.56
CA PRO A 234 6.10 -6.73 7.19
C PRO A 234 7.16 -7.30 6.24
N SER A 235 6.78 -8.16 5.30
CA SER A 235 7.71 -8.65 4.27
C SER A 235 8.18 -7.53 3.35
N ALA A 236 7.27 -6.67 2.88
CA ALA A 236 7.56 -5.54 2.02
C ALA A 236 8.50 -4.55 2.72
N SER A 237 8.17 -4.18 3.96
CA SER A 237 9.00 -3.31 4.79
C SER A 237 10.41 -3.88 5.02
N VAL A 238 10.53 -5.15 5.42
CA VAL A 238 11.86 -5.75 5.65
C VAL A 238 12.64 -5.95 4.34
N PHE A 239 11.98 -6.25 3.22
CA PHE A 239 12.60 -6.31 1.90
C PHE A 239 13.18 -4.96 1.48
N MET A 240 12.39 -3.89 1.58
CA MET A 240 12.83 -2.55 1.20
C MET A 240 13.93 -2.03 2.12
N ASN A 241 13.88 -2.36 3.42
CA ASN A 241 14.95 -2.03 4.35
C ASN A 241 16.23 -2.77 3.96
N TRP A 242 16.14 -4.06 3.64
CA TRP A 242 17.29 -4.82 3.18
C TRP A 242 17.91 -4.23 1.90
N LEU A 243 17.10 -3.85 0.91
CA LEU A 243 17.58 -3.16 -0.29
C LEU A 243 18.30 -1.85 0.05
N TYR A 244 17.75 -1.06 0.96
CA TYR A 244 18.39 0.17 1.45
C TYR A 244 19.75 -0.11 2.09
N GLN A 245 19.85 -1.12 2.96
CA GLN A 245 21.13 -1.51 3.57
C GLN A 245 22.13 -2.00 2.51
N LYS A 246 21.67 -2.78 1.53
CA LYS A 246 22.49 -3.29 0.42
C LYS A 246 22.99 -2.19 -0.51
N ASN A 247 22.22 -1.11 -0.64
CA ASN A 247 22.63 0.09 -1.34
C ASN A 247 23.36 1.09 -0.43
N ASN A 248 24.07 0.62 0.60
CA ASN A 248 24.84 1.46 1.52
C ASN A 248 24.02 2.57 2.20
N ARG A 249 22.75 2.30 2.50
CA ARG A 249 21.81 3.29 3.05
C ARG A 249 21.65 4.51 2.16
N ASN A 250 21.60 4.29 0.85
CA ASN A 250 21.35 5.31 -0.14
C ASN A 250 19.95 5.11 -0.74
N GLU A 251 19.11 6.15 -0.65
CA GLU A 251 17.72 6.15 -1.14
C GLU A 251 17.61 6.01 -2.67
N SER A 252 18.71 6.15 -3.41
CA SER A 252 18.74 5.98 -4.87
C SER A 252 18.21 4.63 -5.34
N VAL A 253 18.29 3.56 -4.54
CA VAL A 253 17.70 2.27 -4.90
C VAL A 253 16.19 2.39 -5.09
N PHE A 254 15.50 3.12 -4.21
CA PHE A 254 14.06 3.35 -4.32
C PHE A 254 13.72 4.25 -5.50
N ARG A 255 14.52 5.30 -5.72
CA ARG A 255 14.38 6.19 -6.88
C ARG A 255 14.56 5.43 -8.19
N ASN A 256 15.56 4.56 -8.29
CA ASN A 256 15.81 3.76 -9.48
C ASN A 256 14.66 2.81 -9.78
N ILE A 257 14.05 2.22 -8.75
CA ILE A 257 12.85 1.39 -8.89
C ILE A 257 11.65 2.23 -9.36
N ALA A 258 11.36 3.34 -8.68
CA ALA A 258 10.20 4.19 -8.96
C ALA A 258 10.24 4.81 -10.37
N HIS A 259 11.44 5.19 -10.84
CA HIS A 259 11.64 5.82 -12.15
C HIS A 259 12.01 4.83 -13.27
N SER A 260 12.03 3.52 -13.01
CA SER A 260 12.35 2.52 -14.03
C SER A 260 11.34 2.54 -15.19
N SER A 261 11.85 2.39 -16.40
CA SER A 261 11.07 2.31 -17.64
C SER A 261 10.54 0.90 -17.95
N GLU A 262 10.87 -0.10 -17.12
CA GLU A 262 10.42 -1.47 -17.33
C GLU A 262 8.90 -1.59 -17.27
N SER A 263 8.33 -2.39 -18.18
CA SER A 263 6.89 -2.59 -18.27
C SER A 263 6.34 -3.52 -17.19
N GLU A 264 7.14 -4.49 -16.74
CA GLU A 264 6.80 -5.45 -15.69
C GLU A 264 7.41 -4.99 -14.36
N ASP A 265 6.58 -4.89 -13.32
CA ASP A 265 7.01 -4.28 -12.06
C ASP A 265 8.12 -5.05 -11.33
N TYR A 266 8.22 -6.38 -11.48
CA TYR A 266 9.35 -7.13 -10.89
C TYR A 266 10.67 -6.82 -11.62
N LYS A 267 10.63 -6.52 -12.93
CA LYS A 267 11.82 -6.12 -13.70
C LYS A 267 12.35 -4.77 -13.26
N LYS A 268 11.47 -3.85 -12.81
CA LYS A 268 11.88 -2.57 -12.20
C LYS A 268 12.80 -2.81 -11.00
N VAL A 269 12.41 -3.72 -10.12
CA VAL A 269 13.23 -4.12 -8.96
C VAL A 269 14.47 -4.87 -9.42
N LEU A 270 14.33 -5.92 -10.24
CA LEU A 270 15.45 -6.73 -10.71
C LEU A 270 16.57 -5.89 -11.33
N ASN A 271 16.23 -5.00 -12.27
CA ASN A 271 17.21 -4.17 -12.96
C ASN A 271 17.85 -3.13 -12.02
N SER A 272 17.10 -2.62 -11.03
CA SER A 272 17.65 -1.67 -10.05
C SER A 272 18.69 -2.27 -9.10
N VAL A 273 18.71 -3.60 -8.95
CA VAL A 273 19.58 -4.31 -8.00
C VAL A 273 20.73 -5.08 -8.64
N LEU A 274 20.83 -5.10 -9.98
CA LEU A 274 21.90 -5.79 -10.72
C LEU A 274 23.28 -5.31 -10.26
N ASP A 275 23.49 -3.99 -10.25
CA ASP A 275 24.77 -3.38 -9.87
C ASP A 275 25.09 -3.51 -8.37
N LEU A 276 24.11 -3.91 -7.56
CA LEU A 276 24.30 -4.18 -6.12
C LEU A 276 24.82 -5.59 -5.84
N GLY A 277 25.00 -6.41 -6.88
CA GLY A 277 25.40 -7.81 -6.77
C GLY A 277 24.39 -8.64 -5.99
N ILE A 278 23.10 -8.25 -6.04
CA ILE A 278 22.02 -8.94 -5.34
C ILE A 278 21.56 -10.18 -6.12
N GLY A 279 21.53 -10.14 -7.45
CA GLY A 279 21.08 -11.26 -8.27
C GLY A 279 20.67 -10.79 -9.65
N SER A 280 20.81 -11.67 -10.65
CA SER A 280 20.40 -11.42 -12.04
C SER A 280 19.05 -12.05 -12.38
N TYR A 281 18.51 -12.86 -11.48
CA TYR A 281 17.21 -13.52 -11.62
C TYR A 281 16.32 -13.23 -10.41
N TRP A 282 15.00 -13.30 -10.60
CA TRP A 282 14.03 -12.97 -9.55
C TRP A 282 14.13 -13.90 -8.34
N ASP A 283 14.38 -15.19 -8.55
CA ASP A 283 14.63 -16.16 -7.47
C ASP A 283 15.89 -15.83 -6.67
N GLU A 284 16.97 -15.39 -7.31
CA GLU A 284 18.18 -14.93 -6.63
C GLU A 284 17.90 -13.72 -5.74
N VAL A 285 17.15 -12.71 -6.24
CA VAL A 285 16.76 -11.54 -5.45
C VAL A 285 15.99 -11.96 -4.19
N LEU A 286 14.99 -12.83 -4.35
CA LEU A 286 14.15 -13.30 -3.24
C LEU A 286 14.94 -14.15 -2.22
N THR A 287 15.79 -15.05 -2.69
CA THR A 287 16.59 -15.93 -1.81
C THR A 287 17.71 -15.16 -1.10
N ASN A 288 18.38 -14.23 -1.79
CA ASN A 288 19.41 -13.38 -1.20
C ASN A 288 18.84 -12.36 -0.20
N TRP A 289 17.59 -11.94 -0.36
CA TRP A 289 16.89 -11.18 0.67
C TRP A 289 16.79 -11.97 1.99
N ILE A 290 16.25 -13.19 1.94
CA ILE A 290 16.10 -14.05 3.13
C ILE A 290 17.45 -14.39 3.75
N ASP A 291 18.45 -14.71 2.94
CA ASP A 291 19.82 -14.95 3.43
C ASP A 291 20.45 -13.69 4.04
N GLY A 292 20.22 -12.52 3.45
CA GLY A 292 20.65 -11.23 4.00
C GLY A 292 20.04 -10.92 5.37
N VAL A 293 18.75 -11.17 5.55
CA VAL A 293 18.08 -11.03 6.85
C VAL A 293 18.64 -12.03 7.86
N LYS A 294 18.88 -13.30 7.47
CA LYS A 294 19.52 -14.31 8.32
C LYS A 294 20.92 -13.88 8.77
N LYS A 295 21.67 -13.19 7.90
CA LYS A 295 22.98 -12.57 8.18
C LYS A 295 22.89 -11.25 8.97
N ARG A 296 21.70 -10.89 9.47
CA ARG A 296 21.43 -9.68 10.27
C ARG A 296 21.75 -8.38 9.53
N GLN A 297 21.61 -8.36 8.21
CA GLN A 297 21.81 -7.14 7.43
C GLN A 297 20.73 -6.09 7.72
N VAL A 298 19.52 -6.54 8.09
CA VAL A 298 18.48 -5.67 8.66
C VAL A 298 18.47 -5.83 10.18
N ASN A 299 18.80 -4.78 10.91
CA ASN A 299 18.90 -4.82 12.36
C ASN A 299 17.54 -5.19 13.00
N GLY A 300 17.54 -6.14 13.93
CA GLY A 300 16.35 -6.59 14.65
C GLY A 300 15.45 -7.58 13.90
N ALA A 301 15.56 -7.71 12.57
CA ALA A 301 14.81 -8.70 11.80
C ALA A 301 15.44 -10.09 11.91
N LYS A 302 14.62 -11.14 11.99
CA LYS A 302 15.05 -12.55 12.04
C LYS A 302 14.17 -13.45 11.18
N ILE A 303 14.77 -14.52 10.68
CA ILE A 303 14.06 -15.59 9.96
C ILE A 303 13.64 -16.67 10.95
N ASN A 304 12.39 -17.09 10.87
CA ASN A 304 11.81 -18.18 11.65
C ASN A 304 11.73 -19.45 10.79
N ASN A 305 11.93 -20.60 11.42
CA ASN A 305 11.76 -21.88 10.73
C ASN A 305 10.28 -22.16 10.44
N TRP A 306 10.03 -22.64 9.23
CA TRP A 306 8.80 -23.32 8.86
C TRP A 306 8.77 -24.69 9.52
N THR A 307 7.63 -25.02 10.11
CA THR A 307 7.50 -26.20 11.00
C THR A 307 6.76 -27.36 10.35
N ASN A 308 6.11 -27.16 9.21
CA ASN A 308 5.36 -28.21 8.51
C ASN A 308 6.24 -28.89 7.46
N SER A 309 5.94 -30.14 7.11
CA SER A 309 6.72 -30.91 6.12
C SER A 309 6.60 -30.37 4.70
N SER A 310 5.54 -29.63 4.41
CA SER A 310 5.32 -28.96 3.13
C SER A 310 4.78 -27.55 3.34
N ALA A 311 4.89 -26.72 2.30
CA ALA A 311 4.31 -25.39 2.24
C ALA A 311 3.70 -25.15 0.86
N SER A 312 2.56 -24.44 0.82
CA SER A 312 1.99 -23.93 -0.42
C SER A 312 2.48 -22.50 -0.65
N LEU A 313 3.39 -22.32 -1.61
CA LEU A 313 4.03 -21.04 -1.91
C LEU A 313 3.35 -20.38 -3.11
N TYR A 314 2.72 -19.23 -2.90
CA TYR A 314 2.23 -18.38 -3.98
C TYR A 314 3.39 -17.63 -4.66
N PRO A 315 3.19 -17.05 -5.86
CA PRO A 315 4.23 -16.27 -6.55
C PRO A 315 4.95 -15.27 -5.61
N GLY A 316 6.27 -15.33 -5.60
CA GLY A 316 7.14 -14.52 -4.73
C GLY A 316 7.13 -14.88 -3.25
N ALA A 317 6.47 -15.96 -2.84
CA ALA A 317 6.48 -16.44 -1.46
C ALA A 317 7.67 -17.36 -1.16
N LEU A 318 8.12 -17.31 0.09
CA LEU A 318 9.25 -18.06 0.61
C LEU A 318 8.96 -18.63 2.00
N VAL A 319 9.57 -19.78 2.28
CA VAL A 319 9.71 -20.33 3.64
C VAL A 319 11.15 -20.79 3.85
N TYR A 320 11.60 -20.78 5.09
CA TYR A 320 12.92 -21.29 5.48
C TYR A 320 12.75 -22.50 6.40
N GLY A 321 13.36 -23.63 6.06
CA GLY A 321 13.29 -24.86 6.86
C GLY A 321 14.39 -25.84 6.46
N ASP A 322 14.83 -26.69 7.38
CA ASP A 322 15.94 -27.63 7.19
C ASP A 322 17.20 -26.98 6.58
N SER A 323 17.50 -25.76 7.03
CA SER A 323 18.61 -24.93 6.53
C SER A 323 18.55 -24.57 5.05
N LYS A 324 17.40 -24.76 4.40
CA LYS A 324 17.14 -24.44 2.99
C LYS A 324 16.06 -23.36 2.89
N ILE A 325 16.17 -22.54 1.84
CA ILE A 325 15.11 -21.61 1.43
C ILE A 325 14.31 -22.30 0.34
N GLN A 326 13.00 -22.38 0.53
CA GLN A 326 12.06 -22.80 -0.52
C GLN A 326 11.38 -21.54 -1.05
N VAL A 327 11.31 -21.39 -2.37
CA VAL A 327 10.80 -20.18 -3.04
C VAL A 327 9.90 -20.58 -4.20
N ASN A 328 8.79 -19.84 -4.37
CA ASN A 328 8.10 -19.79 -5.65
C ASN A 328 8.51 -18.52 -6.38
N SER A 329 9.35 -18.65 -7.40
CA SER A 329 9.86 -17.53 -8.19
C SER A 329 8.99 -17.16 -9.39
N ASN A 330 7.79 -17.74 -9.49
CA ASN A 330 6.83 -17.31 -10.49
C ASN A 330 6.51 -15.81 -10.31
N THR A 331 6.35 -15.11 -11.42
CA THR A 331 6.06 -13.67 -11.47
C THR A 331 4.63 -13.38 -11.92
N TYR A 332 3.84 -14.40 -12.27
CA TYR A 332 2.46 -14.27 -12.70
C TYR A 332 1.52 -13.89 -11.54
N LEU A 333 0.92 -12.70 -11.63
CA LEU A 333 -0.07 -12.16 -10.69
C LEU A 333 -1.45 -11.93 -11.33
N GLY A 334 -1.73 -12.56 -12.48
CA GLY A 334 -3.02 -12.41 -13.16
C GLY A 334 -4.19 -13.00 -12.36
N ASP A 335 -5.34 -13.20 -12.98
CA ASP A 335 -6.63 -13.49 -12.31
C ASP A 335 -6.64 -14.65 -11.30
N LYS A 336 -5.68 -15.58 -11.41
CA LYS A 336 -5.51 -16.73 -10.52
C LYS A 336 -4.03 -17.08 -10.34
N PRO A 337 -3.31 -16.45 -9.40
CA PRO A 337 -1.94 -16.85 -9.09
C PRO A 337 -1.94 -18.25 -8.45
N GLU A 338 -1.22 -19.20 -9.04
CA GLU A 338 -1.17 -20.58 -8.55
C GLU A 338 -0.03 -20.78 -7.55
N ALA A 339 -0.37 -21.42 -6.42
CA ALA A 339 0.63 -21.86 -5.46
C ALA A 339 1.29 -23.16 -5.91
N ILE A 340 2.60 -23.29 -5.65
CA ILE A 340 3.31 -24.56 -5.74
C ILE A 340 3.41 -25.20 -4.35
N THR A 341 3.39 -26.53 -4.28
CA THR A 341 3.68 -27.25 -3.05
C THR A 341 5.15 -27.63 -3.02
N VAL A 342 5.86 -27.18 -2.00
CA VAL A 342 7.27 -27.51 -1.76
C VAL A 342 7.38 -28.43 -0.55
N ASN A 343 8.31 -29.39 -0.60
CA ASN A 343 8.70 -30.17 0.57
C ASN A 343 9.78 -29.41 1.33
N VAL A 344 9.50 -29.09 2.58
CA VAL A 344 10.38 -28.29 3.44
C VAL A 344 11.26 -29.18 4.31
N SER A 345 10.87 -30.45 4.53
CA SER A 345 11.69 -31.43 5.23
C SER A 345 11.81 -32.80 4.54
N GLU A 346 12.99 -33.42 4.70
CA GLU A 346 13.18 -34.87 4.47
C GLU A 346 12.83 -35.62 5.75
N VAL A 347 11.55 -35.81 6.07
CA VAL A 347 11.20 -36.69 7.20
C VAL A 347 11.30 -38.13 6.73
N SER A 348 12.38 -38.81 7.13
CA SER A 348 12.44 -40.27 7.20
C SER A 348 11.23 -40.79 7.99
N SER A 349 10.31 -41.47 7.29
CA SER A 349 9.27 -42.37 7.78
C SER A 349 8.95 -42.31 9.28
N VAL A 350 8.05 -41.41 9.68
CA VAL A 350 7.22 -41.64 10.86
C VAL A 350 5.77 -41.71 10.39
N SER A 351 5.12 -42.78 10.82
CA SER A 351 3.87 -43.32 10.29
C SER A 351 2.79 -42.27 10.02
N VAL A 352 2.25 -42.34 8.80
CA VAL A 352 1.04 -41.66 8.37
C VAL A 352 -0.11 -42.12 9.27
N ARG A 353 -0.44 -41.35 10.30
CA ARG A 353 -1.80 -41.28 10.82
C ARG A 353 -2.46 -40.09 10.16
N SER A 354 -3.57 -40.36 9.49
CA SER A 354 -4.45 -39.37 8.86
C SER A 354 -4.75 -38.23 9.83
N ILE A 355 -4.10 -37.10 9.63
CA ILE A 355 -4.47 -35.84 10.24
C ILE A 355 -4.76 -34.91 9.08
N ASN A 356 -6.00 -34.46 8.98
CA ASN A 356 -6.40 -33.30 8.19
C ASN A 356 -5.66 -32.07 8.73
N SER A 357 -4.34 -31.96 8.52
CA SER A 357 -3.51 -30.88 9.04
C SER A 357 -3.70 -29.65 8.17
N LYS A 358 -4.60 -28.77 8.62
CA LYS A 358 -4.65 -27.37 8.18
C LYS A 358 -3.22 -26.82 8.20
N ASN A 359 -2.79 -26.24 7.08
CA ASN A 359 -1.55 -25.47 6.95
C ASN A 359 -1.55 -24.35 8.00
N SER A 360 -1.00 -24.59 9.18
CA SER A 360 -0.91 -23.59 10.23
C SER A 360 0.27 -22.69 9.94
N ILE A 361 -0.01 -21.58 9.23
CA ILE A 361 0.87 -20.42 9.23
C ILE A 361 0.91 -19.92 10.66
N ASN A 362 2.11 -19.86 11.25
CA ASN A 362 2.26 -19.47 12.64
C ASN A 362 2.16 -17.95 12.74
N LEU A 363 0.96 -17.40 12.56
CA LEU A 363 0.62 -16.06 12.98
C LEU A 363 0.41 -16.18 14.49
N GLN A 364 1.41 -15.85 15.32
CA GLN A 364 1.22 -15.80 16.78
C GLN A 364 0.27 -14.64 17.14
N THR A 365 -1.04 -14.79 16.89
CA THR A 365 -2.04 -13.77 17.17
C THR A 365 -2.52 -13.90 18.60
N THR A 366 -1.95 -13.11 19.49
CA THR A 366 -2.78 -12.58 20.58
C THR A 366 -3.71 -11.55 19.95
N GLN A 367 -5.02 -11.66 20.19
CA GLN A 367 -6.08 -10.77 19.69
C GLN A 367 -5.76 -9.31 20.01
N LYS A 368 -5.10 -8.61 19.09
CA LYS A 368 -5.04 -7.15 19.06
C LYS A 368 -5.53 -6.71 17.68
N PRO A 369 -6.24 -5.58 17.58
CA PRO A 369 -6.57 -5.00 16.29
C PRO A 369 -5.29 -4.82 15.48
N LYS A 370 -5.35 -5.21 14.20
CA LYS A 370 -4.20 -5.12 13.29
C LYS A 370 -4.35 -3.85 12.48
N TYR A 371 -3.37 -2.97 12.56
CA TYR A 371 -3.39 -1.72 11.82
C TYR A 371 -3.09 -1.97 10.35
N ILE A 372 -3.89 -1.39 9.46
CA ILE A 372 -3.72 -1.48 8.02
C ILE A 372 -3.81 -0.10 7.38
N ASP A 373 -3.06 0.03 6.30
CA ASP A 373 -3.21 1.10 5.32
C ASP A 373 -4.15 0.57 4.21
N LEU A 374 -4.83 1.45 3.48
CA LEU A 374 -5.75 1.04 2.41
C LEU A 374 -5.35 1.66 1.09
N VAL A 375 -5.25 0.82 0.07
CA VAL A 375 -5.05 1.26 -1.31
C VAL A 375 -6.34 1.12 -2.09
N PHE A 376 -6.78 2.25 -2.65
CA PHE A 376 -7.94 2.32 -3.52
C PHE A 376 -7.52 2.27 -5.00
N ASP A 377 -8.42 1.75 -5.84
CA ASP A 377 -8.35 1.91 -7.28
C ASP A 377 -8.94 3.26 -7.72
N LYS A 378 -8.80 3.54 -9.03
CA LYS A 378 -9.32 4.75 -9.67
C LYS A 378 -10.84 4.94 -9.55
N ASP A 379 -11.60 3.89 -9.22
CA ASP A 379 -13.06 3.91 -9.11
C ASP A 379 -13.49 3.97 -7.63
N GLY A 380 -12.55 4.27 -6.72
CA GLY A 380 -12.79 4.40 -5.29
C GLY A 380 -13.08 3.08 -4.59
N LYS A 381 -12.71 1.93 -5.17
CA LYS A 381 -12.82 0.62 -4.53
C LYS A 381 -11.48 0.20 -3.94
N ILE A 382 -11.50 -0.47 -2.78
CA ILE A 382 -10.29 -1.07 -2.22
C ILE A 382 -9.71 -2.08 -3.23
N LYS A 383 -8.44 -1.91 -3.59
CA LYS A 383 -7.71 -2.90 -4.38
C LYS A 383 -7.71 -4.20 -3.60
N LYS A 384 -8.15 -5.28 -4.24
CA LYS A 384 -8.31 -6.57 -3.55
C LYS A 384 -6.96 -7.03 -2.97
N TYR A 385 -6.98 -7.21 -1.65
CA TYR A 385 -6.11 -8.09 -0.86
C TYR A 385 -6.76 -9.47 -0.86
#